data_AF-A0A1I2UTD3-F1
#
_entry.id   AF-A0A1I2UTD3-F1
#
_cell.length_a   1.000
_cell.length_b   1.000
_cell.length_c   1.000
_cell.angle_alpha   90.00
_cell.angle_beta   90.00
_cell.angle_gamma   90.00
#
_symmetry.space_group_name_H-M   'P 1'
#
loop_
_entity.id
_entity.type
_entity.pdbx_description
1 polymer ?
#
loop_
_entity_poly.entity_id
_entity_poly.type
_entity_poly.pdbx_seq_one_letter_code
_entity_poly.pdbx_strand_id
1 'polypeptide(L)' 'MARKMMSGFRATVSGRCDHCEWEALATSYTEMVKMYQDHLRGEHPTAWVRS' A
#
# COMPACT_ATOMS: atom_id res chain seq x y z
N MET A 1 -9.84 27.88 -19.07
CA MET A 1 -9.59 26.44 -19.31
C MET A 1 -8.12 26.24 -19.69
N ALA A 2 -7.31 25.66 -18.82
CA ALA A 2 -5.95 25.21 -19.18
C ALA A 2 -5.56 24.03 -18.28
N ARG A 3 -5.99 22.84 -18.71
CA ARG A 3 -5.46 21.56 -18.23
C ARG A 3 -3.98 21.50 -18.62
N LYS A 4 -3.06 21.49 -17.65
CA LYS A 4 -1.77 20.80 -17.80
C LYS A 4 -1.28 20.32 -16.44
N MET A 5 -1.83 19.16 -16.11
CA MET A 5 -1.46 18.24 -15.05
C MET A 5 -0.07 17.70 -15.35
N MET A 6 0.97 18.32 -14.80
CA MET A 6 2.30 17.72 -14.63
C MET A 6 2.39 17.17 -13.21
N SER A 7 1.81 15.99 -13.00
CA SER A 7 2.04 15.21 -11.79
C SER A 7 3.19 14.24 -12.04
N GLY A 8 4.41 14.80 -12.16
CA GLY A 8 5.66 14.04 -12.16
C GLY A 8 6.12 13.62 -10.76
N PHE A 9 5.28 13.82 -9.74
CA PHE A 9 5.49 13.22 -8.44
C PHE A 9 5.16 11.73 -8.59
N ARG A 10 6.18 10.88 -8.79
CA ARG A 10 6.04 9.45 -8.51
C ARG A 10 5.64 9.36 -7.06
N ALA A 11 4.33 9.34 -6.80
CA ALA A 11 3.78 9.31 -5.47
C ALA A 11 4.24 8.00 -4.82
N THR A 12 5.33 8.08 -4.07
CA THR A 12 5.81 6.96 -3.27
C THR A 12 4.75 6.75 -2.20
N VAL A 13 4.09 5.60 -2.27
CA VAL A 13 3.06 5.24 -1.32
C VAL A 13 3.76 4.55 -0.16
N SER A 14 3.61 5.13 1.02
CA SER A 14 4.00 4.49 2.28
C SER A 14 2.79 3.79 2.87
N GLY A 15 2.98 2.56 3.32
CA GLY A 15 1.93 1.76 3.90
C GLY A 15 2.46 1.10 5.15
N ARG A 16 1.66 1.23 6.19
CA ARG A 16 1.93 0.68 7.51
C ARG A 16 0.80 -0.29 7.82
N CYS A 17 1.13 -1.39 8.48
CA CYS A 17 0.12 -2.28 9.04
C CYS A 17 -0.38 -1.72 10.38
N ASP A 18 -1.69 -1.71 10.60
CA ASP A 18 -2.25 -1.34 11.91
C ASP A 18 -2.18 -2.50 12.91
N HIS A 19 -1.90 -3.72 12.45
CA HIS A 19 -1.84 -4.93 13.29
C HIS A 19 -0.43 -5.30 13.73
N CYS A 20 0.61 -4.74 13.10
CA CYS A 20 2.01 -4.95 13.46
C CYS A 20 2.87 -3.76 13.01
N GLU A 21 4.15 -3.76 13.38
CA GLU A 21 5.11 -2.70 13.04
C GLU A 21 5.62 -2.80 11.58
N TRP A 22 4.87 -3.47 10.70
CA TRP A 22 5.27 -3.60 9.30
C TRP A 22 5.09 -2.27 8.56
N GLU A 23 6.16 -1.81 7.93
CA GLU A 23 6.20 -0.59 7.13
C GLU A 23 6.84 -0.90 5.77
N ALA A 24 6.19 -0.47 4.70
CA ALA A 24 6.72 -0.58 3.34
C ALA A 24 6.62 0.74 2.59
N LEU A 25 7.48 0.88 1.59
CA LEU A 25 7.48 1.99 0.64
C LEU A 25 7.37 1.40 -0.77
N ALA A 26 6.39 1.84 -1.53
CA ALA A 26 6.13 1.39 -2.88
C ALA A 26 6.12 2.56 -3.85
N THR A 27 6.51 2.29 -5.10
CA THR A 27 6.51 3.33 -6.15
C THR A 27 5.11 3.59 -6.73
N SER A 28 4.16 2.69 -6.43
CA SER A 28 2.79 2.71 -6.93
C SER A 28 1.83 2.12 -5.89
N TYR A 29 0.59 2.61 -5.88
CA TYR A 29 -0.48 2.09 -5.01
C TYR A 29 -0.73 0.59 -5.21
N THR A 30 -0.70 0.11 -6.46
CA THR A 30 -0.90 -1.32 -6.74
C THR A 30 0.21 -2.20 -6.17
N GLU A 31 1.46 -1.74 -6.18
CA GLU A 31 2.57 -2.45 -5.53
C GLU A 31 2.40 -2.46 -4.01
N MET A 32 2.06 -1.30 -3.43
CA MET A 32 1.77 -1.17 -2.00
C MET A 32 0.70 -2.16 -1.55
N VAL A 33 -0.42 -2.22 -2.26
CA VAL A 33 -1.55 -3.10 -1.94
C VAL A 33 -1.14 -4.56 -2.05
N LYS A 34 -0.34 -4.93 -3.05
CA LYS A 34 0.16 -6.31 -3.18
C LYS A 34 1.05 -6.71 -2.00
N MET A 35 2.01 -5.86 -1.64
CA MET A 35 2.89 -6.11 -0.49
C MET A 35 2.09 -6.18 0.81
N TYR A 36 1.15 -5.25 1.01
CA TYR A 36 0.32 -5.21 2.20
C TYR A 36 -0.59 -6.44 2.31
N GLN A 37 -1.21 -6.84 1.21
CA GLN A 37 -1.98 -8.08 1.17
C GLN A 37 -1.08 -9.27 1.47
N ASP A 38 -0.01 -9.49 0.72
CA ASP A 38 0.90 -10.63 0.93
C ASP A 38 1.35 -10.76 2.40
N HIS A 39 1.73 -9.63 3.01
CA HIS A 39 2.04 -9.54 4.44
C HIS A 39 0.84 -9.95 5.32
N LEU A 40 -0.35 -9.37 5.11
CA LEU A 40 -1.56 -9.77 5.84
C LEU A 40 -1.86 -11.27 5.66
N ARG A 41 -1.50 -11.89 4.54
CA ARG A 41 -1.77 -13.32 4.28
C ARG A 41 -0.93 -14.23 5.17
N GLY A 42 0.35 -13.90 5.28
CA GLY A 42 1.32 -14.69 6.04
C GLY A 42 1.22 -14.43 7.54
N GLU A 43 1.22 -13.14 7.92
CA GLU A 43 1.37 -12.72 9.30
C GLU A 43 0.02 -12.52 10.01
N HIS A 44 -1.03 -12.10 9.29
CA HIS A 44 -2.33 -11.79 9.87
C HIS A 44 -3.51 -12.43 9.13
N PRO A 45 -3.57 -13.77 9.03
CA PRO A 45 -4.66 -14.45 8.32
C PRO A 45 -6.05 -14.13 8.89
N THR A 46 -6.12 -13.81 10.18
CA THR A 46 -7.34 -13.35 10.87
C THR A 46 -7.77 -11.93 10.49
N ALA A 47 -6.85 -11.05 10.10
CA ALA A 47 -7.16 -9.72 9.59
C ALA A 47 -7.43 -9.73 8.08
N TRP A 48 -6.79 -10.65 7.34
CA TRP A 48 -7.06 -10.88 5.92
C TRP A 48 -8.49 -11.38 5.70
N VAL A 49 -8.93 -12.40 6.45
CA VAL A 49 -10.30 -12.90 6.38
C VAL A 49 -11.16 -12.07 7.31
N ARG A 50 -11.71 -10.96 6.81
CA ARG A 50 -12.90 -10.37 7.42
C ARG A 50 -14.02 -11.41 7.34
N SER A 51 -14.25 -12.12 8.44
CA SER A 51 -15.40 -13.01 8.60
C SER A 51 -16.71 -12.24 8.51
#